data_AF-A0A374T252-F1
#
_entry.id   AF-A0A374T252-F1
#
_cell.length_a   1.000
_cell.length_b   1.000
_cell.length_c   1.000
_cell.angle_alpha   90.00
_cell.angle_beta   90.00
_cell.angle_gamma   90.00
#
_symmetry.space_group_name_H-M   'P 1'
#
loop_
_entity.id
_entity.type
_entity.pdbx_description
1 polymer ?
#
loop_
_entity_poly.entity_id
_entity_poly.type
_entity_poly.pdbx_seq_one_letter_code
_entity_poly.pdbx_strand_id
1 'polypeptide(L)'
;MKNPFEWFHNLYYGEKNSLGAFDTKNPTSLDALLKQLYMTAHHSGHLLMKNSLPAFNAAYCVAVCILQSEAIDETNLDEEIDYTINTIWLEDYKRTHKAKVSHCPFTELVLIKWMVYAILFLQEEKSHEMAFFLVDFRKNLEVQDEDESIDADEYDWGIIDAMNSFDETILDWKYRYRTSLRPHPLHPKFYTSKLWIDIVRHYSLDDLKLQLALFPTIDEQLAFLNWAKEESQKPQPMDYLDDSLPF
;
A
#
# COMPACT_ATOMS: atom_id res chain seq x y z
N MET A 1 -13.94 -15.92 -3.63
CA MET A 1 -12.55 -15.57 -3.27
C MET A 1 -12.58 -14.12 -2.84
N LYS A 2 -11.97 -13.76 -1.72
CA LYS A 2 -12.01 -12.37 -1.22
C LYS A 2 -11.00 -11.55 -2.01
N ASN A 3 -11.39 -10.35 -2.40
CA ASN A 3 -10.56 -9.43 -3.18
C ASN A 3 -9.29 -9.09 -2.37
N PRO A 4 -8.08 -9.19 -2.96
CA PRO A 4 -6.82 -8.90 -2.27
C PRO A 4 -6.69 -7.42 -1.84
N PHE A 5 -7.62 -6.56 -2.29
CA PHE A 5 -7.75 -5.12 -2.00
C PHE A 5 -9.09 -4.71 -1.34
N GLU A 6 -9.95 -5.66 -0.93
CA GLU A 6 -11.10 -5.42 -0.01
C GLU A 6 -10.61 -5.02 1.40
N TRP A 7 -11.15 -3.96 2.05
CA TRP A 7 -10.73 -3.26 3.30
C TRP A 7 -10.24 -4.05 4.56
N PHE A 8 -9.84 -5.30 4.47
CA PHE A 8 -8.96 -5.98 5.40
C PHE A 8 -7.56 -5.31 5.49
N HIS A 9 -7.23 -4.31 4.64
CA HIS A 9 -5.89 -3.69 4.43
C HIS A 9 -5.40 -2.70 5.46
N ASN A 10 -6.31 -1.99 6.12
CA ASN A 10 -5.93 -1.19 7.31
C ASN A 10 -5.43 -2.08 8.46
N LEU A 11 -5.66 -3.40 8.41
CA LEU A 11 -5.18 -4.36 9.39
C LEU A 11 -3.84 -5.02 9.00
N TYR A 12 -3.53 -5.06 7.70
CA TYR A 12 -2.29 -5.58 7.12
C TYR A 12 -1.14 -4.57 7.09
N TYR A 13 -1.43 -3.27 7.07
CA TYR A 13 -0.41 -2.24 7.17
C TYR A 13 -0.89 -1.09 8.06
N GLY A 14 -0.21 -0.86 9.17
CA GLY A 14 -0.46 0.30 10.03
C GLY A 14 0.17 1.54 9.41
N GLU A 15 -0.65 2.36 8.72
CA GLU A 15 -0.26 3.66 8.15
C GLU A 15 0.64 4.42 9.14
N LYS A 16 1.80 4.87 8.66
CA LYS A 16 2.67 5.71 9.47
C LYS A 16 2.21 7.16 9.35
N ASN A 17 2.08 7.84 10.49
CA ASN A 17 1.71 9.26 10.54
C ASN A 17 2.89 10.21 10.30
N SER A 18 4.12 9.70 10.22
CA SER A 18 5.30 10.53 9.98
C SER A 18 6.44 9.73 9.35
N LEU A 19 7.28 10.43 8.58
CA LEU A 19 8.48 9.85 7.97
C LEU A 19 9.50 9.34 9.00
N GLY A 20 9.49 9.87 10.23
CA GLY A 20 10.38 9.43 11.30
C GLY A 20 10.08 8.02 11.81
N ALA A 21 8.93 7.44 11.43
CA ALA A 21 8.60 6.05 11.73
C ALA A 21 9.22 5.04 10.74
N PHE A 22 9.88 5.53 9.69
CA PHE A 22 10.62 4.73 8.71
C PHE A 22 12.13 4.88 8.96
N ASP A 23 12.87 3.80 8.78
CA ASP A 23 14.31 3.73 9.00
C ASP A 23 15.11 4.27 7.81
N THR A 24 14.73 5.45 7.29
CA THR A 24 15.32 6.06 6.09
C THR A 24 16.79 6.49 6.25
N LYS A 25 17.31 6.53 7.49
CA LYS A 25 18.70 6.94 7.78
C LYS A 25 19.66 5.77 7.77
N ASN A 26 19.17 4.55 7.93
CA ASN A 26 20.00 3.36 7.86
C ASN A 26 20.22 2.98 6.39
N PRO A 27 21.46 3.08 5.87
CA PRO A 27 21.72 2.84 4.45
C PRO A 27 21.52 1.39 4.00
N THR A 28 21.22 0.48 4.93
CA THR A 28 20.91 -0.92 4.64
C THR A 28 19.43 -1.25 4.74
N SER A 29 18.57 -0.27 5.08
CA SER A 29 17.14 -0.49 5.23
C SER A 29 16.43 -0.42 3.88
N LEU A 30 15.26 -1.07 3.80
CA LEU A 30 14.39 -0.95 2.64
C LEU A 30 13.88 0.49 2.49
N ASP A 31 13.57 1.14 3.60
CA ASP A 31 13.13 2.54 3.65
C ASP A 31 14.14 3.51 3.04
N ALA A 32 15.44 3.24 3.18
CA ALA A 32 16.48 4.05 2.56
C ALA A 32 16.48 3.91 1.03
N LEU A 33 16.28 2.69 0.50
CA LEU A 33 16.10 2.47 -0.94
C LEU A 33 14.85 3.18 -1.46
N LEU A 34 13.69 3.00 -0.80
CA LEU A 34 12.46 3.68 -1.20
C LEU A 34 12.62 5.20 -1.15
N LYS A 35 13.39 5.71 -0.18
CA LYS A 35 13.71 7.13 -0.10
C LYS A 35 14.58 7.57 -1.26
N GLN A 36 15.56 6.76 -1.65
CA GLN A 36 16.40 7.02 -2.82
C GLN A 36 15.56 7.11 -4.10
N LEU A 37 14.67 6.12 -4.37
CA LEU A 37 13.77 6.15 -5.53
C LEU A 37 12.90 7.41 -5.54
N TYR A 38 12.28 7.75 -4.41
CA TYR A 38 11.49 8.99 -4.28
C TYR A 38 12.32 10.23 -4.60
N MET A 39 13.53 10.34 -4.02
CA MET A 39 14.36 11.54 -4.21
C MET A 39 14.86 11.65 -5.65
N THR A 40 15.13 10.53 -6.33
CA THR A 40 15.50 10.52 -7.75
C THR A 40 14.36 11.08 -8.60
N ALA A 41 13.12 10.62 -8.41
CA ALA A 41 11.95 11.16 -9.10
C ALA A 41 11.73 12.65 -8.75
N HIS A 42 11.74 12.99 -7.46
CA HIS A 42 11.52 14.37 -6.98
C HIS A 42 12.57 15.37 -7.49
N HIS A 43 13.82 14.95 -7.71
CA HIS A 43 14.84 15.84 -8.28
C HIS A 43 14.72 16.01 -9.80
N SER A 44 14.01 15.11 -10.47
CA SER A 44 13.93 15.07 -11.93
C SER A 44 12.70 15.79 -12.48
N GLY A 45 11.75 16.16 -11.62
CA GLY A 45 10.56 16.92 -12.02
C GLY A 45 9.68 17.34 -10.84
N HIS A 46 8.43 17.67 -11.11
CA HIS A 46 7.47 18.12 -10.11
C HIS A 46 6.50 17.01 -9.68
N LEU A 47 6.67 16.51 -8.46
CA LEU A 47 5.66 15.70 -7.76
C LEU A 47 4.68 16.62 -7.03
N LEU A 48 3.37 16.36 -7.14
CA LEU A 48 2.32 16.95 -6.30
C LEU A 48 2.49 16.58 -4.81
N MET A 49 2.99 15.37 -4.52
CA MET A 49 3.26 14.95 -3.15
C MET A 49 4.46 15.71 -2.56
N LYS A 50 4.20 16.52 -1.52
CA LYS A 50 5.20 17.37 -0.86
C LYS A 50 6.31 16.61 -0.12
N ASN A 51 6.08 15.34 0.19
CA ASN A 51 7.04 14.48 0.86
C ASN A 51 6.73 13.01 0.53
N SER A 52 7.62 12.10 0.93
CA SER A 52 7.54 10.68 0.57
C SER A 52 6.58 9.84 1.43
N LEU A 53 5.91 10.42 2.43
CA LEU A 53 5.03 9.68 3.35
C LEU A 53 3.87 8.99 2.63
N PRO A 54 3.15 9.65 1.69
CA PRO A 54 2.01 9.03 1.02
C PRO A 54 2.45 7.87 0.14
N ALA A 55 3.55 8.07 -0.61
CA ALA A 55 4.13 7.03 -1.44
C ALA A 55 4.57 5.81 -0.63
N PHE A 56 5.21 6.03 0.53
CA PHE A 56 5.64 4.94 1.40
C PHE A 56 4.43 4.18 1.94
N ASN A 57 3.43 4.88 2.48
CA ASN A 57 2.24 4.24 3.03
C ASN A 57 1.49 3.44 1.96
N ALA A 58 1.30 4.00 0.76
CA ALA A 58 0.66 3.31 -0.35
C ALA A 58 1.46 2.08 -0.81
N ALA A 59 2.75 2.24 -1.04
CA ALA A 59 3.62 1.16 -1.53
C ALA A 59 3.69 -0.01 -0.54
N TYR A 60 3.88 0.29 0.74
CA TYR A 60 3.89 -0.76 1.76
C TYR A 60 2.52 -1.42 1.89
N CYS A 61 1.42 -0.66 1.91
CA CYS A 61 0.08 -1.23 1.99
C CYS A 61 -0.15 -2.25 0.88
N VAL A 62 0.02 -1.83 -0.38
CA VAL A 62 -0.14 -2.69 -1.56
C VAL A 62 0.78 -3.91 -1.52
N ALA A 63 2.05 -3.73 -1.17
CA ALA A 63 2.99 -4.83 -1.12
C ALA A 63 2.65 -5.86 -0.02
N VAL A 64 2.10 -5.44 1.12
CA VAL A 64 1.58 -6.41 2.11
C VAL A 64 0.39 -7.17 1.56
N CYS A 65 -0.58 -6.48 0.94
CA CYS A 65 -1.77 -7.10 0.36
C CYS A 65 -1.40 -8.21 -0.62
N ILE A 66 -0.49 -7.91 -1.56
CA ILE A 66 -0.03 -8.85 -2.58
C ILE A 66 0.70 -10.04 -1.92
N LEU A 67 1.55 -9.78 -0.92
CA LEU A 67 2.31 -10.86 -0.25
C LEU A 67 1.42 -11.82 0.55
N GLN A 68 0.31 -11.34 1.12
CA GLN A 68 -0.59 -12.14 1.96
C GLN A 68 -1.71 -12.83 1.17
N SER A 69 -1.82 -12.57 -0.13
CA SER A 69 -2.89 -13.12 -0.96
C SER A 69 -2.54 -14.52 -1.46
N GLU A 70 -3.14 -15.54 -0.85
CA GLU A 70 -3.08 -16.92 -1.33
C GLU A 70 -3.90 -17.05 -2.63
N ALA A 71 -3.22 -17.09 -3.78
CA ALA A 71 -3.76 -17.14 -5.14
C ALA A 71 -4.28 -15.78 -5.70
N ILE A 72 -3.30 -14.96 -6.10
CA ILE A 72 -3.47 -13.77 -6.93
C ILE A 72 -4.19 -14.16 -8.23
N ASP A 73 -5.38 -13.61 -8.47
CA ASP A 73 -5.98 -13.61 -9.81
C ASP A 73 -5.31 -12.49 -10.62
N GLU A 74 -4.36 -12.88 -11.46
CA GLU A 74 -3.48 -11.97 -12.21
C GLU A 74 -4.27 -11.07 -13.19
N THR A 75 -5.51 -11.42 -13.54
CA THR A 75 -6.26 -10.72 -14.60
C THR A 75 -6.76 -9.34 -14.23
N ASN A 76 -6.99 -9.05 -12.94
CA ASN A 76 -7.53 -7.75 -12.47
C ASN A 76 -6.61 -7.01 -11.50
N LEU A 77 -5.43 -7.56 -11.21
CA LEU A 77 -4.60 -7.05 -10.13
C LEU A 77 -4.10 -5.63 -10.37
N ASP A 78 -3.88 -5.24 -11.64
CA ASP A 78 -3.36 -3.91 -11.95
C ASP A 78 -4.37 -2.79 -11.63
N GLU A 79 -5.65 -2.99 -11.97
CA GLU A 79 -6.73 -2.04 -11.65
C GLU A 79 -6.91 -1.91 -10.13
N GLU A 80 -6.78 -3.01 -9.38
CA GLU A 80 -6.94 -3.00 -7.93
C GLU A 80 -5.74 -2.36 -7.21
N ILE A 81 -4.52 -2.57 -7.73
CA ILE A 81 -3.31 -1.85 -7.31
C ILE A 81 -3.52 -0.35 -7.50
N ASP A 82 -3.97 0.06 -8.70
CA ASP A 82 -4.21 1.46 -9.03
C ASP A 82 -5.26 2.11 -8.14
N TYR A 83 -6.38 1.42 -7.95
CA TYR A 83 -7.44 1.88 -7.08
C TYR A 83 -6.94 2.09 -5.64
N THR A 84 -6.13 1.16 -5.12
CA THR A 84 -5.61 1.20 -3.75
C THR A 84 -4.61 2.34 -3.58
N ILE A 85 -3.67 2.50 -4.52
CA ILE A 85 -2.73 3.61 -4.51
C ILE A 85 -3.49 4.94 -4.55
N ASN A 86 -4.44 5.07 -5.48
CA ASN A 86 -5.27 6.27 -5.62
C ASN A 86 -5.99 6.62 -4.32
N THR A 87 -6.59 5.63 -3.66
CA THR A 87 -7.34 5.83 -2.41
C THR A 87 -6.43 6.38 -1.30
N ILE A 88 -5.32 5.70 -1.02
CA ILE A 88 -4.38 6.10 0.05
C ILE A 88 -3.75 7.45 -0.24
N TRP A 89 -3.34 7.66 -1.49
CA TRP A 89 -2.75 8.91 -1.93
C TRP A 89 -3.71 10.09 -1.78
N LEU A 90 -4.96 9.91 -2.23
CA LEU A 90 -5.98 10.96 -2.21
C LEU A 90 -6.38 11.33 -0.78
N GLU A 91 -6.41 10.36 0.14
CA GLU A 91 -6.62 10.64 1.56
C GLU A 91 -5.56 11.60 2.12
N ASP A 92 -4.27 11.33 1.88
CA ASP A 92 -3.19 12.22 2.35
C ASP A 92 -3.24 13.59 1.66
N TYR A 93 -3.45 13.59 0.34
CA TYR A 93 -3.53 14.82 -0.43
C TYR A 93 -4.65 15.73 0.09
N LYS A 94 -5.84 15.19 0.37
CA LYS A 94 -6.98 15.93 0.93
C LYS A 94 -6.75 16.42 2.37
N ARG A 95 -5.94 15.71 3.17
CA ARG A 95 -5.55 16.17 4.52
C ARG A 95 -4.66 17.42 4.45
N THR A 96 -3.84 17.52 3.39
CA THR A 96 -2.78 18.54 3.29
C THR A 96 -3.07 19.67 2.29
N HIS A 97 -4.03 19.49 1.39
CA HIS A 97 -4.38 20.43 0.32
C HIS A 97 -5.88 20.70 0.25
N LYS A 98 -6.23 21.96 -0.07
CA LYS A 98 -7.62 22.39 -0.33
C LYS A 98 -8.02 22.26 -1.81
N ALA A 99 -7.13 21.74 -2.65
CA ALA A 99 -7.34 21.64 -4.09
C ALA A 99 -8.29 20.49 -4.45
N LYS A 100 -9.06 20.66 -5.53
CA LYS A 100 -9.91 19.61 -6.09
C LYS A 100 -9.06 18.74 -7.02
N VAL A 101 -8.35 17.78 -6.45
CA VAL A 101 -7.76 16.66 -7.20
C VAL A 101 -8.67 15.44 -7.00
N SER A 102 -8.92 14.69 -8.07
CA SER A 102 -9.81 13.52 -8.07
C SER A 102 -9.07 12.19 -8.02
N HIS A 103 -7.80 12.14 -8.39
CA HIS A 103 -6.97 10.93 -8.48
C HIS A 103 -5.48 11.26 -8.33
N CYS A 104 -4.66 10.24 -8.08
CA CYS A 104 -3.21 10.32 -8.04
C CYS A 104 -2.67 10.53 -9.48
N PRO A 105 -1.76 11.50 -9.71
CA PRO A 105 -1.15 11.68 -11.02
C PRO A 105 -0.44 10.41 -11.51
N PHE A 106 -0.44 10.18 -12.82
CA PHE A 106 0.17 8.99 -13.41
C PHE A 106 1.65 8.81 -13.01
N THR A 107 2.46 9.88 -13.05
CA THR A 107 3.88 9.80 -12.65
C THR A 107 4.07 9.35 -11.20
N GLU A 108 3.18 9.79 -10.31
CA GLU A 108 3.18 9.41 -8.91
C GLU A 108 2.68 7.98 -8.69
N LEU A 109 1.70 7.56 -9.47
CA LEU A 109 1.19 6.19 -9.50
C LEU A 109 2.31 5.22 -9.92
N VAL A 110 3.02 5.49 -11.01
CA VAL A 110 4.16 4.69 -11.50
C VAL A 110 5.30 4.67 -10.49
N LEU A 111 5.62 5.82 -9.86
CA LEU A 111 6.60 5.87 -8.76
C LEU A 111 6.25 4.89 -7.64
N ILE A 112 4.99 4.91 -7.20
CA ILE A 112 4.52 4.07 -6.10
C ILE A 112 4.53 2.60 -6.51
N LYS A 113 4.13 2.26 -7.75
CA LYS A 113 4.25 0.89 -8.25
C LYS A 113 5.69 0.38 -8.31
N TRP A 114 6.66 1.22 -8.71
CA TRP A 114 8.09 0.88 -8.63
C TRP A 114 8.54 0.60 -7.20
N MET A 115 8.03 1.36 -6.23
CA MET A 115 8.27 1.08 -4.81
C MET A 115 7.64 -0.24 -4.36
N VAL A 116 6.40 -0.54 -4.77
CA VAL A 116 5.76 -1.84 -4.51
C VAL A 116 6.63 -2.99 -5.04
N TYR A 117 7.09 -2.88 -6.30
CA TYR A 117 7.99 -3.85 -6.91
C TYR A 117 9.28 -4.01 -6.10
N ALA A 118 9.95 -2.92 -5.73
CA ALA A 118 11.18 -2.96 -4.94
C ALA A 118 10.98 -3.70 -3.61
N ILE A 119 9.88 -3.42 -2.92
CA ILE A 119 9.54 -4.07 -1.65
C ILE A 119 9.38 -5.58 -1.84
N LEU A 120 8.56 -6.01 -2.81
CA LEU A 120 8.28 -7.43 -3.05
C LEU A 120 9.51 -8.18 -3.58
N PHE A 121 10.24 -7.59 -4.52
CA PHE A 121 11.43 -8.19 -5.15
C PHE A 121 12.57 -8.44 -4.15
N LEU A 122 12.73 -7.58 -3.15
CA LEU A 122 13.81 -7.69 -2.17
C LEU A 122 13.49 -8.58 -0.97
N GLN A 123 12.32 -9.22 -0.92
CA GLN A 123 12.04 -10.24 0.08
C GLN A 123 12.98 -11.45 -0.10
N GLU A 124 13.55 -11.94 1.01
CA GLU A 124 14.48 -13.07 1.00
C GLU A 124 13.78 -14.37 0.59
N GLU A 125 12.56 -14.58 1.09
CA GLU A 125 11.71 -15.71 0.76
C GLU A 125 10.54 -15.22 -0.10
N LYS A 126 10.30 -15.91 -1.22
CA LYS A 126 9.16 -15.67 -2.13
C LYS A 126 8.68 -17.00 -2.68
N SER A 127 7.38 -17.11 -2.93
CA SER A 127 6.85 -18.26 -3.67
C SER A 127 7.24 -18.20 -5.15
N HIS A 128 7.07 -19.31 -5.88
CA HIS A 128 7.34 -19.34 -7.32
C HIS A 128 6.34 -18.45 -8.06
N GLU A 129 5.09 -18.45 -7.63
CA GLU A 129 4.00 -17.64 -8.14
C GLU A 129 4.34 -16.15 -8.00
N MET A 130 4.83 -15.72 -6.83
CA MET A 130 5.28 -14.33 -6.63
C MET A 130 6.46 -13.97 -7.55
N ALA A 131 7.38 -14.90 -7.79
CA ALA A 131 8.49 -14.65 -8.70
C ALA A 131 8.03 -14.46 -10.16
N PHE A 132 7.04 -15.24 -10.63
CA PHE A 132 6.43 -15.06 -11.95
C PHE A 132 5.68 -13.73 -12.04
N PHE A 133 4.82 -13.45 -11.06
CA PHE A 133 4.08 -12.19 -10.98
C PHE A 133 5.00 -10.97 -11.08
N LEU A 134 6.14 -10.98 -10.38
CA LEU A 134 7.07 -9.85 -10.39
C LEU A 134 7.73 -9.59 -11.75
N VAL A 135 7.85 -10.60 -12.62
CA VAL A 135 8.38 -10.42 -13.98
C VAL A 135 7.40 -9.61 -14.81
N ASP A 136 6.12 -10.00 -14.79
CA ASP A 136 5.07 -9.30 -15.55
C ASP A 136 4.77 -7.92 -14.95
N PHE A 137 4.73 -7.83 -13.62
CA PHE A 137 4.55 -6.56 -12.94
C PHE A 137 5.65 -5.57 -13.32
N ARG A 138 6.92 -5.98 -13.30
CA ARG A 138 8.05 -5.14 -13.73
C ARG A 138 7.88 -4.68 -15.18
N LYS A 139 7.52 -5.59 -16.09
CA LYS A 139 7.36 -5.27 -17.52
C LYS A 139 6.31 -4.19 -17.74
N ASN A 140 5.24 -4.17 -16.94
CA ASN A 140 4.20 -3.15 -17.00
C ASN A 140 4.65 -1.78 -16.43
N LEU A 141 5.73 -1.73 -15.64
CA LEU A 141 6.30 -0.48 -15.11
C LEU A 141 7.29 0.19 -16.05
N GLU A 142 7.87 -0.57 -16.96
CA GLU A 142 8.68 -0.06 -18.06
C GLU A 142 7.72 0.66 -19.02
N VAL A 143 7.54 1.97 -18.83
CA VAL A 143 6.67 2.81 -19.67
C VAL A 143 7.17 2.70 -21.11
N GLN A 144 6.43 2.00 -21.95
CA GLN A 144 6.74 1.87 -23.37
C GLN A 144 6.23 3.12 -24.09
N ASP A 145 7.07 3.72 -24.92
CA ASP A 145 6.78 4.89 -25.78
C ASP A 145 5.57 4.71 -26.74
N GLU A 146 4.87 3.58 -26.70
CA GLU A 146 3.90 3.17 -27.72
C GLU A 146 2.44 3.53 -27.43
N ASP A 147 2.09 4.02 -26.23
CA ASP A 147 0.70 4.38 -25.93
C ASP A 147 0.39 5.82 -26.39
N GLU A 148 0.03 5.95 -27.68
CA GLU A 148 -0.30 7.20 -28.39
C GLU A 148 -1.54 7.96 -27.85
N SER A 149 -2.12 7.54 -26.73
CA SER A 149 -3.42 8.05 -26.23
C SER A 149 -3.35 8.90 -24.97
N ILE A 150 -2.17 9.15 -24.41
CA ILE A 150 -2.07 9.71 -23.05
C ILE A 150 -1.73 11.21 -23.08
N ASP A 151 -2.55 12.00 -22.40
CA ASP A 151 -2.48 13.46 -22.40
C ASP A 151 -1.14 13.94 -21.85
N ALA A 152 -0.37 14.67 -22.68
CA ALA A 152 0.96 15.18 -22.35
C ALA A 152 1.01 16.11 -21.11
N ASP A 153 -0.15 16.61 -20.68
CA ASP A 153 -0.29 17.47 -19.50
C ASP A 153 -0.31 16.67 -18.17
N GLU A 154 -0.41 15.33 -18.24
CA GLU A 154 -0.38 14.43 -17.08
C GLU A 154 1.01 13.80 -16.83
N TYR A 155 1.96 14.02 -17.77
CA TYR A 155 3.33 13.54 -17.73
C TYR A 155 4.31 14.61 -17.32
N ASP A 156 5.19 14.26 -16.38
CA ASP A 156 6.49 14.89 -16.26
C ASP A 156 7.53 13.93 -16.83
N TRP A 157 7.88 14.10 -18.11
CA TRP A 157 8.82 13.24 -18.82
C TRP A 157 10.19 13.16 -18.14
N GLY A 158 10.61 14.20 -17.41
CA GLY A 158 11.84 14.16 -16.63
C GLY A 158 11.78 13.14 -15.50
N ILE A 159 10.60 12.95 -14.90
CA ILE A 159 10.37 11.93 -13.87
C ILE A 159 10.37 10.53 -14.50
N ILE A 160 9.71 10.33 -15.63
CA ILE A 160 9.66 9.03 -16.33
C ILE A 160 11.06 8.61 -16.78
N ASP A 161 11.84 9.52 -17.38
CA ASP A 161 13.22 9.25 -17.77
C ASP A 161 14.08 8.82 -16.57
N ALA A 162 13.88 9.44 -15.42
CA ALA A 162 14.59 9.08 -14.20
C ALA A 162 14.19 7.67 -13.69
N MET A 163 12.93 7.29 -13.86
CA MET A 163 12.41 5.96 -13.47
C MET A 163 13.00 4.83 -14.30
N ASN A 164 13.48 5.09 -15.52
CA ASN A 164 14.19 4.08 -16.32
C ASN A 164 15.43 3.51 -15.61
N SER A 165 16.01 4.24 -14.64
CA SER A 165 17.14 3.78 -13.82
C SER A 165 16.73 2.98 -12.56
N PHE A 166 15.44 2.87 -12.28
CA PHE A 166 14.97 2.27 -11.03
C PHE A 166 15.19 0.75 -11.01
N ASP A 167 15.00 0.08 -12.14
CA ASP A 167 15.25 -1.35 -12.22
C ASP A 167 16.69 -1.70 -11.84
N GLU A 168 17.68 -1.04 -12.46
CA GLU A 168 19.09 -1.22 -12.14
C GLU A 168 19.36 -0.93 -10.66
N THR A 169 18.80 0.17 -10.14
CA THR A 169 18.94 0.56 -8.72
C THR A 169 18.42 -0.52 -7.77
N ILE A 170 17.30 -1.17 -8.11
CA ILE A 170 16.67 -2.22 -7.30
C ILE A 170 17.44 -3.54 -7.43
N LEU A 171 17.88 -3.92 -8.64
CA LEU A 171 18.65 -5.12 -8.89
C LEU A 171 20.02 -5.11 -8.20
N ASP A 172 20.70 -3.97 -8.23
CA ASP A 172 21.99 -3.74 -7.60
C ASP A 172 21.91 -3.63 -6.07
N TRP A 173 20.70 -3.51 -5.52
CA TRP A 173 20.52 -3.44 -4.08
C TRP A 173 20.93 -4.77 -3.44
N LYS A 174 22.03 -4.76 -2.67
CA LYS A 174 22.65 -5.98 -2.14
C LYS A 174 21.93 -6.64 -0.96
N TYR A 175 21.01 -5.93 -0.32
CA TYR A 175 20.33 -6.43 0.88
C TYR A 175 19.03 -7.17 0.51
N ARG A 176 18.73 -8.23 1.25
CA ARG A 176 17.47 -8.97 1.17
C ARG A 176 16.85 -8.97 2.55
N TYR A 177 15.52 -8.95 2.59
CA TYR A 177 14.79 -8.73 3.84
C TYR A 177 13.98 -9.98 4.19
N ARG A 178 14.28 -10.57 5.36
CA ARG A 178 13.57 -11.76 5.88
C ARG A 178 12.13 -11.50 6.28
N THR A 179 11.80 -10.24 6.57
CA THR A 179 10.44 -9.69 6.60
C THR A 179 10.46 -8.33 7.30
N SER A 180 9.84 -7.32 6.70
CA SER A 180 9.08 -6.31 7.47
C SER A 180 7.87 -5.76 6.71
N LEU A 181 7.40 -6.46 5.66
CA LEU A 181 6.02 -6.38 5.19
C LEU A 181 5.03 -7.05 6.16
N ARG A 182 5.46 -7.28 7.40
CA ARG A 182 4.51 -7.64 8.43
C ARG A 182 3.77 -6.35 8.73
N PRO A 183 2.42 -6.33 8.77
CA PRO A 183 1.74 -5.31 9.54
C PRO A 183 2.55 -5.14 10.80
N HIS A 184 3.12 -3.96 11.04
CA HIS A 184 3.43 -3.63 12.40
C HIS A 184 2.05 -3.60 13.03
N PRO A 185 1.68 -4.67 13.72
CA PRO A 185 0.30 -5.02 13.87
C PRO A 185 -0.26 -3.97 14.75
N LEU A 186 -1.08 -3.12 14.13
CA LEU A 186 -1.82 -2.02 14.69
C LEU A 186 -1.57 -1.89 16.19
N HIS A 187 -0.46 -1.23 16.53
CA HIS A 187 -0.20 -0.83 17.90
C HIS A 187 -1.51 -0.23 18.43
N PRO A 188 -1.96 -0.52 19.66
CA PRO A 188 -3.29 -0.13 20.16
C PRO A 188 -3.72 1.32 19.92
N LYS A 189 -2.77 2.21 19.65
CA LYS A 189 -2.96 3.60 19.26
C LYS A 189 -3.65 3.78 17.88
N PHE A 190 -3.69 2.77 17.03
CA PHE A 190 -4.28 2.81 15.68
C PHE A 190 -5.67 2.16 15.62
N TYR A 191 -6.13 1.62 16.75
CA TYR A 191 -7.45 1.03 16.90
C TYR A 191 -8.50 2.12 17.13
N THR A 192 -9.03 2.64 16.03
CA THR A 192 -10.01 3.74 16.07
C THR A 192 -11.45 3.20 16.07
N SER A 193 -12.38 3.92 16.69
CA SER A 193 -13.81 3.57 16.61
C SER A 193 -14.32 3.55 15.16
N LYS A 194 -13.70 4.33 14.26
CA LYS A 194 -14.02 4.29 12.82
C LYS A 194 -13.70 2.92 12.21
N LEU A 195 -12.51 2.37 12.49
CA LEU A 195 -12.11 1.03 12.04
C LEU A 195 -13.07 -0.06 12.56
N TRP A 196 -13.56 0.09 13.78
CA TRP A 196 -14.58 -0.82 14.31
C TRP A 196 -15.90 -0.71 13.55
N ILE A 197 -16.41 0.52 13.40
CA ILE A 197 -17.72 0.80 12.79
C ILE A 197 -17.75 0.32 11.34
N ASP A 198 -16.73 0.65 10.56
CA ASP A 198 -16.74 0.47 9.12
C ASP A 198 -16.43 -0.99 8.74
N ILE A 199 -15.69 -1.74 9.58
CA ILE A 199 -15.04 -2.99 9.16
C ILE A 199 -15.18 -4.10 10.21
N VAL A 200 -14.51 -3.95 11.36
CA VAL A 200 -14.25 -5.10 12.25
C VAL A 200 -15.54 -5.68 12.83
N ARG A 201 -16.56 -4.85 13.07
CA ARG A 201 -17.85 -5.32 13.58
C ARG A 201 -18.60 -6.25 12.62
N HIS A 202 -18.25 -6.24 11.34
CA HIS A 202 -18.87 -7.05 10.29
C HIS A 202 -18.15 -8.39 10.06
N TYR A 203 -17.09 -8.69 10.81
CA TYR A 203 -16.28 -9.88 10.62
C TYR A 203 -17.01 -11.15 11.05
N SER A 204 -16.90 -12.17 10.20
CA SER A 204 -17.21 -13.53 10.62
C SER A 204 -16.15 -14.05 11.60
N LEU A 205 -16.44 -15.16 12.28
CA LEU A 205 -15.47 -15.80 13.16
C LEU A 205 -14.21 -16.23 12.39
N ASP A 206 -14.35 -16.66 11.14
CA ASP A 206 -13.20 -17.09 10.35
C ASP A 206 -12.36 -15.90 9.88
N ASP A 207 -12.98 -14.75 9.63
CA ASP A 207 -12.25 -13.49 9.36
C ASP A 207 -11.46 -13.03 10.58
N LEU A 208 -12.03 -13.15 11.77
CA LEU A 208 -11.31 -12.89 13.02
C LEU A 208 -10.13 -13.85 13.20
N LYS A 209 -10.27 -15.14 12.88
CA LYS A 209 -9.16 -16.10 12.99
C LYS A 209 -8.04 -15.79 12.00
N LEU A 210 -8.39 -15.51 10.75
CA LEU A 210 -7.43 -15.06 9.73
C LEU A 210 -6.72 -13.81 10.22
N GLN A 211 -7.46 -12.84 10.76
CA GLN A 211 -6.89 -11.62 11.32
C GLN A 211 -5.91 -11.89 12.47
N LEU A 212 -6.25 -12.83 13.38
CA LEU A 212 -5.38 -13.18 14.50
C LEU A 212 -4.12 -13.91 14.06
N ALA A 213 -4.18 -14.74 13.00
CA ALA A 213 -3.03 -15.47 12.48
C ALA A 213 -1.92 -14.52 11.95
N LEU A 214 -2.28 -13.29 11.62
CA LEU A 214 -1.36 -12.26 11.11
C LEU A 214 -0.56 -11.58 12.23
N PHE A 215 -1.01 -11.67 13.48
CA PHE A 215 -0.33 -11.08 14.62
C PHE A 215 0.78 -12.02 15.12
N PRO A 216 2.07 -11.61 15.03
CA PRO A 216 3.20 -12.49 15.31
C PRO A 216 3.37 -12.85 16.78
N THR A 217 2.81 -12.05 17.69
CA THR A 217 2.87 -12.31 19.13
C THR A 217 1.48 -12.47 19.74
N ILE A 218 1.41 -13.26 20.81
CA ILE A 218 0.20 -13.40 21.62
C ILE A 218 -0.23 -12.04 22.19
N ASP A 219 0.71 -11.17 22.55
CA ASP A 219 0.41 -9.84 23.09
C ASP A 219 -0.31 -8.96 22.07
N GLU A 220 0.08 -9.01 20.80
CA GLU A 220 -0.59 -8.27 19.72
C GLU A 220 -1.97 -8.85 19.39
N GLN A 221 -2.10 -10.18 19.40
CA GLN A 221 -3.39 -10.87 19.26
C GLN A 221 -4.35 -10.44 20.38
N LEU A 222 -3.89 -10.44 21.63
CA LEU A 222 -4.69 -10.04 22.79
C LEU A 222 -5.04 -8.56 22.76
N ALA A 223 -4.11 -7.69 22.31
CA ALA A 223 -4.36 -6.27 22.18
C ALA A 223 -5.51 -5.97 21.20
N PHE A 224 -5.53 -6.63 20.04
CA PHE A 224 -6.63 -6.54 19.08
C PHE A 224 -7.96 -7.01 19.68
N LEU A 225 -7.97 -8.18 20.33
CA LEU A 225 -9.18 -8.76 20.92
C LEU A 225 -9.75 -7.90 22.06
N ASN A 226 -8.88 -7.33 22.90
CA ASN A 226 -9.29 -6.45 23.99
C ASN A 226 -9.91 -5.17 23.45
N TRP A 227 -9.29 -4.54 22.45
CA TRP A 227 -9.88 -3.37 21.80
C TRP A 227 -11.22 -3.69 21.12
N ALA A 228 -11.31 -4.78 20.35
CA ALA A 228 -12.54 -5.19 19.68
C ALA A 228 -13.68 -5.44 20.68
N LYS A 229 -13.35 -6.06 21.82
CA LYS A 229 -14.28 -6.24 22.94
C LYS A 229 -14.73 -4.91 23.52
N GLU A 230 -13.82 -3.96 23.75
CA GLU A 230 -14.13 -2.62 24.25
C GLU A 230 -15.05 -1.86 23.29
N GLU A 231 -14.77 -1.86 21.99
CA GLU A 231 -15.62 -1.21 20.99
C GLU A 231 -17.00 -1.87 20.87
N SER A 232 -17.08 -3.21 20.93
CA SER A 232 -18.36 -3.93 20.88
C SER A 232 -19.31 -3.57 22.03
N GLN A 233 -18.76 -3.08 23.15
CA GLN A 233 -19.52 -2.69 24.33
C GLN A 233 -20.00 -1.24 24.27
N LYS A 234 -19.49 -0.44 23.32
CA LYS A 234 -19.94 0.94 23.11
C LYS A 234 -21.31 0.96 22.40
N PRO A 235 -22.09 2.05 22.53
CA PRO A 235 -23.27 2.25 21.72
C PRO A 235 -22.91 2.22 20.24
N GLN A 236 -23.52 1.30 19.49
CA GLN A 236 -23.24 1.14 18.06
C GLN A 236 -24.10 2.13 17.27
N PRO A 237 -23.54 2.80 16.24
CA PRO A 237 -24.36 3.56 15.31
C PRO A 237 -25.32 2.61 14.58
N MET A 238 -26.57 3.05 14.40
CA MET A 238 -27.56 2.32 13.62
C MET A 238 -27.08 2.22 12.18
N ASP A 239 -27.04 0.99 11.65
CA ASP A 239 -26.92 0.80 10.20
C ASP A 239 -28.21 1.30 9.57
N TYR A 240 -28.13 2.44 8.90
CA TYR A 240 -29.17 2.79 7.96
C TYR A 240 -29.01 1.81 6.79
N LEU A 241 -29.95 0.87 6.68
CA LEU A 241 -30.18 0.17 5.42
C LEU A 241 -30.49 1.25 4.39
N ASP A 242 -29.59 1.43 3.44
CA ASP A 242 -29.85 2.28 2.28
C ASP A 242 -30.95 1.59 1.46
N ASP A 243 -32.20 1.98 1.67
CA ASP A 243 -33.40 1.52 0.96
C ASP A 243 -33.40 1.91 -0.54
N SER A 244 -32.23 2.19 -1.13
CA SER A 244 -32.06 2.67 -2.51
C SER A 244 -31.61 1.60 -3.52
N LEU A 245 -31.84 0.31 -3.24
CA LEU A 245 -31.78 -0.73 -4.28
C LEU A 245 -33.20 -1.04 -4.78
N PRO A 246 -33.55 -0.72 -6.04
CA PRO A 246 -34.81 -1.13 -6.62
C PRO A 246 -34.80 -2.64 -6.84
N PHE A 247 -35.93 -3.28 -6.49
CA PHE A 247 -36.28 -4.65 -6.85
C PHE A 247 -36.19 -4.90 -8.37
#